data_AF-A0A426YAH3-F1
#
_entry.id   AF-A0A426YAH3-F1
#
_cell.length_a   1.000
_cell.length_b   1.000
_cell.length_c   1.000
_cell.angle_alpha   90.00
_cell.angle_beta   90.00
_cell.angle_gamma   90.00
#
_symmetry.space_group_name_H-M   'P 1'
#
loop_
_entity.id
_entity.type
_entity.pdbx_description
1 polymer ?
#
loop_
_entity_poly.entity_id
_entity_poly.type
_entity_poly.pdbx_seq_one_letter_code
_entity_poly.pdbx_strand_id
1 'polypeptide(L)'
;MSQRREMKYVLVTGGVVSGLGKGVTASSIGVVLKACGLRVTSIKIGACLAPLKVFVDLDLGNYERFLDIKLTRDNNITTGKIYQVLN
;
A
#
# COMPACT_ATOMS: atom_id res chain seq x y z
N MET A 1 -6.77 26.44 -19.52
CA MET A 1 -5.54 25.97 -18.85
C MET A 1 -5.88 24.72 -18.04
N SER A 2 -5.51 23.53 -18.51
CA SER A 2 -5.66 22.30 -17.72
C SER A 2 -4.54 22.28 -16.68
N GLN A 3 -4.88 22.51 -15.41
CA GLN A 3 -3.95 22.37 -14.29
C GLN A 3 -3.34 20.96 -14.34
N ARG A 4 -2.01 20.86 -14.48
CA ARG A 4 -1.30 19.58 -14.44
C ARG A 4 -1.51 19.00 -13.04
N ARG A 5 -2.36 17.96 -12.91
CA ARG A 5 -2.62 17.33 -11.61
C ARG A 5 -1.35 16.61 -11.15
N GLU A 6 -0.67 17.20 -10.18
CA GLU A 6 0.42 16.54 -9.47
C GLU A 6 -0.08 15.31 -8.71
N MET A 7 0.74 14.26 -8.72
CA MET A 7 0.52 13.08 -7.90
C MET A 7 0.73 13.44 -6.43
N LYS A 8 -0.25 13.11 -5.59
CA LYS A 8 -0.19 13.33 -4.14
C LYS A 8 0.02 12.01 -3.42
N TYR A 9 0.82 12.05 -2.35
CA TYR A 9 1.11 10.88 -1.52
C TYR A 9 0.50 11.04 -0.14
N VAL A 10 -0.19 10.00 0.32
CA VAL A 10 -0.66 9.88 1.70
C VAL A 10 0.18 8.82 2.37
N LEU A 11 0.99 9.22 3.35
CA LEU A 11 1.83 8.29 4.11
C LEU A 11 1.08 7.81 5.36
N VAL A 12 0.90 6.49 5.47
CA VAL A 12 0.32 5.85 6.66
C VAL A 12 1.43 5.13 7.41
N THR A 13 1.76 5.61 8.61
CA THR A 13 2.85 5.08 9.44
C THR A 13 2.37 4.01 10.42
N GLY A 14 3.33 3.21 10.91
CA GLY A 14 3.08 2.18 11.92
C GLY A 14 2.95 2.76 13.33
N GLY A 15 1.89 2.38 14.06
CA GLY A 15 1.85 2.48 15.53
C GLY A 15 2.55 1.31 16.23
N VAL A 16 2.65 1.41 17.57
CA VAL A 16 3.40 0.53 18.49
C VAL A 16 3.19 -0.98 18.26
N VAL A 17 1.98 -1.39 17.87
CA VAL A 17 1.61 -2.81 17.70
C VAL A 17 1.21 -3.12 16.24
N SER A 18 1.74 -4.22 15.70
CA SER A 18 1.37 -4.76 14.39
C SER A 18 0.01 -5.48 14.46
N GLY A 19 -0.82 -5.36 13.42
CA GLY A 19 -2.14 -6.03 13.35
C GLY A 19 -3.36 -5.23 13.82
N LEU A 20 -3.20 -4.04 14.40
CA LEU A 20 -4.30 -3.19 14.91
C LEU A 20 -5.21 -2.52 13.84
N GLY A 21 -5.15 -2.96 12.58
CA GLY A 21 -6.04 -2.42 11.54
C GLY A 21 -5.48 -1.27 10.70
N LYS A 22 -4.16 -1.04 10.71
CA LYS A 22 -3.51 -0.05 9.82
C LYS A 22 -3.85 -0.24 8.33
N GLY A 23 -3.88 -1.50 7.87
CA GLY A 23 -4.28 -1.84 6.51
C GLY A 23 -5.75 -1.50 6.24
N VAL A 24 -6.64 -1.80 7.19
CA VAL A 24 -8.07 -1.48 7.08
C VAL A 24 -8.31 0.02 7.02
N THR A 25 -7.69 0.80 7.91
CA THR A 25 -7.82 2.27 7.90
C THR A 25 -7.31 2.89 6.59
N ALA A 26 -6.15 2.45 6.11
CA ALA A 26 -5.60 2.91 4.84
C ALA A 26 -6.52 2.56 3.65
N SER A 27 -7.10 1.35 3.65
CA SER A 27 -8.11 0.94 2.67
C SER A 27 -9.35 1.84 2.72
N SER A 28 -9.90 2.12 3.91
CA SER A 28 -11.08 2.97 4.07
C SER A 28 -10.86 4.39 3.55
N ILE A 29 -9.68 4.97 3.81
CA ILE A 29 -9.30 6.29 3.25
C ILE A 29 -9.30 6.23 1.72
N GLY A 30 -8.72 5.18 1.13
CA GLY A 30 -8.69 5.03 -0.32
C GLY A 30 -10.08 4.85 -0.94
N VAL A 31 -11.01 4.15 -0.26
CA VAL A 31 -12.41 4.03 -0.71
C VAL A 31 -13.09 5.38 -0.76
N VAL A 32 -12.94 6.20 0.29
CA VAL A 32 -13.50 7.56 0.33
C VAL A 32 -12.94 8.42 -0.79
N LEU A 33 -11.62 8.39 -1.00
CA LEU A 33 -10.98 9.13 -2.08
C LEU A 33 -11.45 8.66 -3.46
N LYS A 34 -11.63 7.34 -3.66
CA LYS A 34 -12.19 6.78 -4.91
C LYS A 34 -13.64 7.23 -5.11
N ALA A 35 -14.45 7.27 -4.05
CA ALA A 35 -15.82 7.77 -4.09
C ALA A 35 -15.88 9.28 -4.45
N CYS A 36 -14.86 10.06 -4.08
CA CYS A 36 -14.69 11.45 -4.53
C CYS A 36 -14.21 11.58 -5.99
N GLY A 37 -14.12 10.48 -6.77
CA GLY A 37 -13.69 10.48 -8.16
C GLY A 37 -12.18 10.60 -8.36
N LEU A 38 -11.38 10.35 -7.31
CA LEU A 38 -9.92 10.36 -7.41
C LEU A 38 -9.40 8.97 -7.80
N ARG A 39 -8.37 8.93 -8.63
CA ARG A 39 -7.62 7.70 -8.88
C ARG A 39 -6.67 7.46 -7.72
N VAL A 40 -6.81 6.31 -7.06
CA VAL A 40 -6.01 5.94 -5.89
C VAL A 40 -5.25 4.65 -6.21
N THR A 41 -4.03 4.55 -5.70
CA THR A 41 -3.23 3.33 -5.70
C THR A 41 -2.62 3.15 -4.32
N SER A 42 -2.19 1.94 -3.99
CA SER A 42 -1.59 1.62 -2.69
C SER A 42 -0.21 1.01 -2.88
N ILE A 43 0.71 1.37 -1.99
CA ILE A 43 2.06 0.81 -1.92
C ILE A 43 2.28 0.39 -0.48
N LYS A 44 2.66 -0.88 -0.28
CA LYS A 44 3.00 -1.43 1.03
C LYS A 44 4.52 -1.49 1.13
N ILE A 45 5.06 -0.88 2.19
CA ILE A 45 6.48 -0.97 2.54
C ILE A 45 6.62 -1.82 3.80
N GLY A 46 7.37 -2.92 3.72
CA GLY A 46 7.59 -3.86 4.82
C GLY A 46 9.06 -3.98 5.22
N ALA A 47 9.35 -3.97 6.52
CA ALA A 47 10.71 -4.07 7.06
C ALA A 47 11.28 -5.50 7.15
N CYS A 48 10.60 -6.50 6.57
CA CYS A 48 11.03 -7.89 6.68
C CYS A 48 12.18 -8.20 5.71
N LEU A 49 13.24 -8.81 6.24
CA LEU A 49 14.39 -9.33 5.49
C LEU A 49 14.12 -10.72 4.90
N ALA A 50 13.19 -11.48 5.50
CA ALA A 50 12.81 -12.82 5.04
C ALA A 50 11.69 -12.76 3.99
N PRO A 51 11.57 -13.77 3.10
CA PRO A 51 10.47 -13.91 2.15
C PRO A 51 9.17 -14.36 2.82
N LEU A 52 8.87 -13.87 4.03
CA LEU A 52 7.60 -14.09 4.72
C LEU A 52 6.50 -13.28 4.01
N LYS A 53 6.11 -13.80 2.85
CA LYS A 53 5.06 -13.27 1.96
C LYS A 53 3.70 -13.22 2.64
N VAL A 54 3.43 -14.17 3.54
CA VAL A 54 2.09 -14.42 4.12
C VAL A 54 1.48 -13.18 4.78
N PHE A 55 2.26 -12.44 5.59
CA PHE A 55 1.74 -11.26 6.29
C PHE A 55 1.61 -10.03 5.39
N VAL A 56 2.42 -9.96 4.33
CA VAL A 56 2.47 -8.82 3.41
C VAL A 56 1.38 -8.92 2.34
N ASP A 57 1.11 -10.15 1.88
CA ASP A 57 0.06 -10.43 0.91
C ASP A 57 -1.35 -10.23 1.51
N LEU A 58 -1.52 -10.42 2.82
CA LEU A 58 -2.79 -10.19 3.50
C LEU A 58 -3.23 -8.72 3.43
N ASP A 59 -2.31 -7.78 3.65
CA ASP A 59 -2.62 -6.36 3.55
C ASP A 59 -2.89 -5.92 2.11
N LEU A 60 -2.17 -6.48 1.13
CA LEU A 60 -2.41 -6.22 -0.28
C LEU A 60 -3.79 -6.73 -0.72
N GLY A 61 -4.19 -7.92 -0.28
CA GLY A 61 -5.52 -8.46 -0.55
C GLY A 61 -6.64 -7.58 0.02
N ASN A 62 -6.42 -6.95 1.18
CA ASN A 62 -7.35 -5.95 1.71
C ASN A 62 -7.43 -4.73 0.79
N TYR A 63 -6.30 -4.17 0.35
CA TYR A 63 -6.32 -3.03 -0.57
C TYR A 63 -7.03 -3.35 -1.89
N GLU A 64 -6.75 -4.51 -2.51
CA GLU A 64 -7.42 -4.93 -3.74
C GLU A 64 -8.93 -5.06 -3.55
N ARG A 65 -9.36 -5.69 -2.45
CA ARG A 65 -10.79 -5.92 -2.16
C ARG A 65 -11.53 -4.61 -1.89
N PHE A 66 -10.96 -3.71 -1.10
CA PHE A 66 -11.63 -2.47 -0.73
C PHE A 66 -11.60 -1.44 -1.86
N LEU A 67 -10.47 -1.32 -2.55
CA LEU A 67 -10.30 -0.31 -3.59
C LEU A 67 -10.80 -0.77 -4.95
N ASP A 68 -11.11 -2.06 -5.13
CA ASP A 68 -11.49 -2.63 -6.41
C ASP A 68 -10.49 -2.21 -7.50
N ILE A 69 -9.22 -2.51 -7.22
CA ILE A 69 -8.07 -2.31 -8.11
C ILE A 69 -7.20 -3.57 -8.05
N LYS A 70 -6.48 -3.84 -9.14
CA LYS A 70 -5.49 -4.91 -9.19
C LYS A 70 -4.13 -4.32 -8.83
N LEU A 71 -3.54 -4.80 -7.74
CA LEU A 71 -2.18 -4.44 -7.34
C LEU A 71 -1.20 -5.42 -7.98
N THR A 72 -0.02 -4.93 -8.37
CA THR A 72 1.05 -5.77 -8.87
C THR A 72 2.02 -6.11 -7.76
N ARG A 73 2.95 -7.03 -8.05
CA ARG A 73 4.06 -7.37 -7.13
C ARG A 73 4.97 -6.18 -6.84
N ASP A 74 4.91 -5.13 -7.66
CA ASP A 74 5.73 -3.92 -7.54
C ASP A 74 5.13 -2.93 -6.52
N ASN A 75 3.83 -3.05 -6.24
CA ASN A 75 3.18 -2.32 -5.14
C ASN A 75 3.62 -2.81 -3.75
N ASN A 76 4.44 -3.87 -3.70
CA ASN A 76 4.98 -4.43 -2.48
C ASN A 76 6.51 -4.27 -2.43
N ILE A 77 6.98 -3.32 -1.63
CA ILE A 77 8.39 -3.03 -1.43
C ILE A 77 8.80 -3.58 -0.06
N THR A 78 9.82 -4.42 -0.02
CA THR A 78 10.36 -4.96 1.23
C THR A 78 11.86 -4.75 1.29
N THR A 79 12.40 -4.63 2.50
CA THR A 79 13.84 -4.48 2.72
C THR A 79 14.63 -5.61 2.05
N GLY A 80 14.16 -6.86 2.14
CA GLY A 80 14.78 -8.00 1.46
C GLY A 80 14.86 -7.86 -0.06
N LYS A 81 13.81 -7.33 -0.72
CA LYS A 81 13.84 -7.06 -2.17
C LYS A 81 14.86 -5.99 -2.55
N ILE A 82 15.04 -4.96 -1.71
CA ILE A 82 16.02 -3.90 -1.96
C ILE A 82 17.44 -4.45 -1.87
N TYR A 83 17.74 -5.25 -0.85
CA TYR A 83 19.05 -5.89 -0.72
C TYR A 83 19.41 -6.79 -1.91
N GLN A 84 18.44 -7.48 -2.50
CA GLN A 84 18.66 -8.32 -3.70
C GLN A 84 19.00 -7.52 -4.96
N VAL A 85 18.66 -6.23 -5.03
CA VAL A 85 18.95 -5.36 -6.18
C VAL A 85 20.31 -4.67 -6.02
N LEU A 86 20.78 -4.51 -4.77
CA LEU A 86 22.03 -3.85 -4.45
C LEU A 86 23.26 -4.78 -4.53
N ASN A 87 23.05 -6.09 -4.69
CA ASN A 87 24.07 -7.12 -4.91
C ASN A 87 23.96 -7.65 -6.33
#